data_AF-A0A2E9A976-F1
#
_entry.id   AF-A0A2E9A976-F1
#
_cell.length_a   1.000
_cell.length_b   1.000
_cell.length_c   1.000
_cell.angle_alpha   90.00
_cell.angle_beta   90.00
_cell.angle_gamma   90.00
#
_symmetry.space_group_name_H-M   'P 1'
#
loop_
_entity.id
_entity.type
_entity.pdbx_description
1 polymer ?
#
loop_
_entity_poly.entity_id
_entity_poly.type
_entity_poly.pdbx_seq_one_letter_code
_entity_poly.pdbx_strand_id
1 'polypeptide(L)'
;MVLGALWVEFLVLGGLAGALASVGAEVAAWALQTQVFEMSWTPTPLMWVLGPTLGAVIVGALGVWSCRRVVNVPPVVILREV
;
A
#
# COMPACT_ATOMS: atom_id res chain seq x y z
N MET A 1 8.17 -7.60 -20.61
CA MET A 1 6.91 -6.84 -20.39
C MET A 1 6.22 -7.16 -19.05
N VAL A 2 6.37 -8.38 -18.49
CA VAL A 2 5.71 -8.78 -17.23
C VAL A 2 6.09 -7.92 -16.01
N LEU A 3 7.37 -7.55 -15.86
CA LEU A 3 7.81 -6.77 -14.68
C LEU A 3 7.14 -5.39 -14.59
N GLY A 4 6.85 -4.75 -15.74
CA GLY A 4 6.18 -3.45 -15.78
C GLY A 4 4.72 -3.51 -15.36
N ALA A 5 3.99 -4.55 -15.77
CA ALA A 5 2.61 -4.76 -15.33
C ALA A 5 2.54 -4.99 -13.81
N LEU A 6 3.47 -5.80 -13.29
CA LEU A 6 3.56 -6.10 -11.87
C LEU A 6 3.79 -4.84 -11.01
N TRP A 7 4.63 -3.92 -11.47
CA TRP A 7 4.82 -2.62 -10.82
C TRP A 7 3.51 -1.84 -10.71
N VAL A 8 2.73 -1.78 -11.78
CA VAL A 8 1.47 -1.04 -11.81
C VAL A 8 0.44 -1.68 -10.88
N GLU A 9 0.30 -3.00 -10.90
CA GLU A 9 -0.63 -3.72 -10.01
C GLU A 9 -0.33 -3.45 -8.54
N PHE A 10 0.94 -3.60 -8.12
CA PHE A 10 1.32 -3.37 -6.73
C PHE A 10 1.28 -1.90 -6.32
N LEU A 11 1.57 -0.96 -7.23
CA LEU A 11 1.41 0.48 -6.97
C LEU A 11 -0.06 0.84 -6.72
N VAL A 12 -0.97 0.30 -7.54
CA VAL A 12 -2.41 0.55 -7.39
C VAL A 12 -2.94 -0.04 -6.09
N LEU A 13 -2.59 -1.30 -5.80
CA LEU A 13 -2.98 -1.95 -4.53
C LEU A 13 -2.41 -1.21 -3.33
N GLY A 14 -1.14 -0.78 -3.39
CA GLY A 14 -0.50 0.02 -2.36
C GLY A 14 -1.15 1.39 -2.15
N GLY A 15 -1.51 2.06 -3.24
CA GLY A 15 -2.20 3.35 -3.19
C GLY A 15 -3.59 3.23 -2.55
N LEU A 16 -4.35 2.20 -2.92
CA LEU A 16 -5.65 1.92 -2.32
C LEU A 16 -5.54 1.55 -0.83
N ALA A 17 -4.57 0.73 -0.45
CA ALA A 17 -4.31 0.39 0.94
C ALA A 17 -3.90 1.62 1.76
N GLY A 18 -3.06 2.49 1.19
CA GLY A 18 -2.65 3.75 1.81
C GLY A 18 -3.80 4.75 1.97
N ALA A 19 -4.73 4.80 1.01
CA ALA A 19 -5.95 5.59 1.11
C ALA A 19 -6.89 5.08 2.21
N LEU A 20 -7.08 3.77 2.30
CA LEU A 20 -7.85 3.16 3.38
C LEU A 20 -7.22 3.48 4.75
N ALA A 21 -5.89 3.41 4.84
CA ALA A 21 -5.15 3.74 6.06
C ALA A 21 -5.28 5.22 6.45
N SER A 22 -5.22 6.16 5.50
CA SER A 22 -5.42 7.59 5.80
C SER A 22 -6.83 7.88 6.29
N VAL A 23 -7.85 7.25 5.69
CA VAL A 23 -9.24 7.35 6.17
C VAL A 23 -9.36 6.80 7.58
N GLY A 24 -8.81 5.61 7.85
CA GLY A 24 -8.83 5.02 9.19
C GLY A 24 -8.13 5.88 10.24
N ALA A 25 -6.99 6.48 9.88
CA ALA A 25 -6.26 7.39 10.75
C ALA A 25 -7.05 8.69 11.03
N GLU A 26 -7.72 9.25 10.03
CA GLU A 26 -8.56 10.44 10.22
C GLU A 26 -9.78 10.13 11.09
N VAL A 27 -10.43 8.98 10.90
CA VAL A 27 -11.54 8.52 11.75
C VAL A 27 -11.08 8.32 13.19
N ALA A 28 -9.91 7.70 13.39
CA ALA A 28 -9.33 7.52 14.72
C ALA A 28 -8.98 8.86 15.37
N ALA A 29 -8.37 9.79 14.63
CA ALA A 29 -8.05 11.12 15.11
C ALA A 29 -9.32 11.90 15.48
N TRP A 30 -10.36 11.84 14.65
CA TRP A 30 -11.65 12.45 14.93
C TRP A 30 -12.26 11.89 16.23
N ALA A 31 -12.28 10.56 16.39
CA ALA A 31 -12.80 9.91 17.58
C ALA A 31 -12.02 10.32 18.85
N LEU A 32 -10.69 10.35 18.78
CA LEU A 32 -9.85 10.79 19.90
C LEU A 32 -10.08 12.26 20.24
N GLN A 33 -10.08 13.15 19.25
CA GLN A 33 -10.27 14.58 19.45
C GLN A 33 -11.64 14.89 20.08
N THR A 34 -12.71 14.24 19.60
CA THR A 34 -14.06 14.55 20.05
C THR A 34 -14.49 13.81 21.32
N GLN A 35 -14.07 12.55 21.52
CA GLN A 35 -14.53 11.72 22.65
C GLN A 35 -13.56 11.72 23.83
N VAL A 36 -12.25 11.86 23.59
CA VAL A 36 -11.23 11.75 24.64
C VAL A 36 -10.71 13.11 25.05
N PHE A 37 -10.48 14.02 24.09
CA PHE A 37 -9.80 15.29 24.34
C PHE A 37 -10.71 16.53 24.34
N GLU A 38 -12.01 16.38 24.05
CA GLU A 38 -13.00 17.47 23.94
C GLU A 38 -12.51 18.69 23.12
N MET A 39 -11.69 18.45 22.10
CA MET A 39 -11.01 19.49 21.32
C MET A 39 -11.67 19.68 19.95
N SER A 40 -11.62 20.90 19.40
CA SER A 40 -12.13 21.18 18.05
C SER A 40 -11.40 20.33 17.01
N TRP A 41 -12.17 19.65 16.16
CA TRP A 41 -11.64 18.80 15.09
C TRP A 41 -10.78 19.61 14.11
N THR A 42 -9.56 19.13 13.85
CA THR A 42 -8.63 19.75 12.91
C THR A 42 -8.17 18.70 11.90
N PRO A 43 -8.75 18.67 10.68
CA PRO A 43 -8.31 17.74 9.65
C PRO A 43 -6.86 18.03 9.26
N THR A 44 -6.11 16.97 8.92
CA THR A 44 -4.73 17.05 8.43
C THR A 44 -4.67 16.60 6.97
N PRO A 45 -4.91 17.52 5.99
CA PRO A 45 -4.97 17.18 4.57
C PRO A 45 -3.67 16.54 4.03
N LEU A 46 -2.55 16.82 4.69
CA LEU A 46 -1.26 16.22 4.35
C LEU A 46 -1.28 14.69 4.50
N MET A 47 -2.04 14.17 5.46
CA MET A 47 -2.15 12.74 5.75
C MET A 47 -2.90 11.99 4.64
N TRP A 48 -3.85 12.65 3.98
CA TRP A 48 -4.57 12.14 2.82
C TRP A 48 -3.69 11.96 1.57
N VAL A 49 -2.63 12.77 1.43
CA VAL A 49 -1.68 12.62 0.31
C VAL A 49 -0.56 11.66 0.70
N LEU A 50 -0.05 11.76 1.92
CA LEU A 50 1.04 10.90 2.40
C LEU A 50 0.63 9.43 2.52
N GLY A 51 -0.59 9.13 2.97
CA GLY A 51 -1.06 7.75 3.13
C GLY A 51 -1.01 6.94 1.82
N PRO A 52 -1.74 7.37 0.77
CA PRO A 52 -1.71 6.71 -0.54
C PRO A 52 -0.33 6.69 -1.18
N THR A 53 0.43 7.79 -1.10
CA THR A 53 1.75 7.86 -1.75
C THR A 53 2.76 6.92 -1.10
N LEU A 54 2.85 6.90 0.23
CA LEU A 54 3.71 5.96 0.96
C LEU A 54 3.24 4.52 0.77
N GLY A 55 1.94 4.26 0.84
CA GLY A 55 1.37 2.94 0.59
C GLY A 55 1.73 2.40 -0.79
N ALA A 56 1.55 3.22 -1.84
CA ALA A 56 1.93 2.88 -3.21
C ALA A 56 3.41 2.56 -3.33
N VAL A 57 4.29 3.44 -2.84
CA VAL A 57 5.75 3.26 -2.94
C VAL A 57 6.22 2.02 -2.19
N ILE A 58 5.75 1.81 -0.96
CA ILE A 58 6.17 0.68 -0.13
C ILE A 58 5.70 -0.65 -0.72
N VAL A 59 4.40 -0.76 -1.03
CA VAL A 59 3.84 -2.02 -1.57
C VAL A 59 4.36 -2.28 -2.99
N GLY A 60 4.49 -1.24 -3.82
CA GLY A 60 5.11 -1.34 -5.14
C GLY A 60 6.53 -1.89 -5.07
N ALA A 61 7.37 -1.30 -4.20
CA ALA A 61 8.76 -1.74 -4.03
C ALA A 61 8.87 -3.16 -3.47
N LEU A 62 8.10 -3.49 -2.42
CA LEU A 62 8.12 -4.82 -1.79
C LEU A 62 7.53 -5.90 -2.70
N GLY A 63 6.42 -5.63 -3.38
CA GLY A 63 5.77 -6.56 -4.29
C GLY A 63 6.66 -6.93 -5.46
N VAL A 64 7.32 -5.93 -6.05
CA VAL A 64 8.30 -6.18 -7.12
C VAL A 64 9.53 -6.91 -6.60
N TRP A 65 10.06 -6.54 -5.42
CA TRP A 65 11.22 -7.22 -4.86
C TRP A 65 10.94 -8.70 -4.56
N SER A 66 9.76 -9.01 -4.02
CA SER A 66 9.31 -10.37 -3.73
C SER A 66 9.11 -11.20 -5.00
N CYS A 67 8.37 -10.68 -5.98
CA CYS A 67 8.13 -11.40 -7.24
C CYS A 67 9.37 -11.52 -8.12
N ARG A 68 10.34 -10.58 -8.03
CA ARG A 68 11.65 -10.73 -8.71
C ARG A 68 12.40 -11.97 -8.22
N ARG A 69 12.20 -12.42 -6.97
CA ARG A 69 12.81 -13.66 -6.46
C ARG A 69 12.14 -14.90 -7.04
N VAL A 70 10.82 -14.87 -7.23
CA VAL A 70 10.03 -16.00 -7.75
C VAL A 70 10.20 -16.17 -9.26
N VAL A 71 10.22 -15.08 -10.04
CA VAL A 71 10.37 -15.14 -11.51
C VAL A 71 11.79 -15.57 -11.94
N ASN A 72 12.79 -15.45 -11.06
CA ASN A 72 14.13 -15.97 -11.31
C ASN A 72 14.25 -17.49 -11.12
N VAL A 73 13.19 -18.18 -10.69
CA VAL A 73 13.16 -19.65 -10.66
C VAL A 73 12.92 -20.13 -12.10
N PRO A 74 13.85 -20.90 -12.71
CA PRO A 74 13.71 -21.35 -14.08
C PRO A 74 12.40 -22.14 -14.27
N PRO A 75 11.57 -21.81 -15.28
CA PRO A 75 10.28 -22.46 -15.50
C PRO A 75 10.43 -23.95 -15.88
N VAL A 76 11.63 -24.37 -16.26
CA VAL A 76 11.99 -25.76 -16.56
C VAL A 76 11.90 -26.68 -15.33
N VAL A 77 11.96 -26.13 -14.10
CA VAL A 77 11.82 -26.92 -12.87
C VAL A 77 10.35 -27.28 -12.64
N ILE A 78 9.41 -26.36 -12.93
CA ILE A 78 7.97 -26.59 -12.74
C ILE A 78 7.41 -27.53 -13.81
N LEU A 79 7.96 -27.52 -15.03
CA LEU A 79 7.57 -28.46 -16.08
C LEU A 79 8.12 -29.88 -15.91
N ARG A 80 9.06 -30.11 -14.98
CA ARG A 80 9.66 -31.44 -14.75
C ARG A 80 8.95 -32.26 -13.66
N GLU A 81 7.97 -31.65 -13.01
CA GLU A 81 7.20 -32.22 -11.90
C GLU A 81 5.76 -32.61 -12.31
N VAL A 82 5.38 -32.39 -13.58
CA VAL A 82 4.12 -32.84 -14.19
C VAL A 82 4.34 -34.00 -15.15
#